data_AF-A0AAV5T4S4-F1
#
_entry.id   AF-A0AAV5T4S4-F1
#
_cell.length_a   1.000
_cell.length_b   1.000
_cell.length_c   1.000
_cell.angle_alpha   90.00
_cell.angle_beta   90.00
_cell.angle_gamma   90.00
#
_symmetry.space_group_name_H-M   'P 1'
#
loop_
_entity.id
_entity.type
_entity.pdbx_description
1 polymer ?
#
loop_
_entity_poly.entity_id
_entity_poly.type
_entity_poly.pdbx_seq_one_letter_code
_entity_poly.pdbx_strand_id
1 'polypeptide(L)'
;ESNSLASWVTAKILGCATDSTDRSDAIAIEAVIACMRAKTWQEIVKANKALNAHPEDYHGPHADGPGGILPLPPFQLARTRPPVRMMLGTTSAEFHDTKYALNADGTADLEMVAELCEGIAYGFGYAHPDVMTKLCLYYYMQGKNVISLEQDFQFFIPTFVTARGMANKESKSQVFLYSFTYKDIKGAFQKYTPLDDKEDHPSHSEDYVYILGMHRGNFTPKDYEIEKIYSGMVLNFVKTGNPNLGASQPLWKPFSKLGGDYYEIDFDDAKRMPGMKKHYQAGAVKLWVDDAEKYAGPVTASEQLPAGADRFTPMDMVNAYSSQHTSVSLAHDKTI
;
A
#
# COMPACT_ATOMS: atom_id res chain seq x y z
N GLU A 1 -22.45 7.08 6.61
CA GLU A 1 -22.10 7.93 5.45
C GLU A 1 -21.02 7.31 4.56
N SER A 2 -20.71 6.03 4.73
CA SER A 2 -19.43 5.52 4.26
C SER A 2 -19.56 4.61 3.06
N ASN A 3 -18.69 4.79 2.07
CA ASN A 3 -18.86 4.26 0.71
C ASN A 3 -20.22 4.67 0.10
N SER A 4 -20.80 5.79 0.57
CA SER A 4 -22.13 6.23 0.18
C SER A 4 -22.14 6.84 -1.22
N LEU A 5 -21.18 7.71 -1.56
CA LEU A 5 -20.96 8.26 -2.89
C LEU A 5 -20.72 7.19 -3.95
N ALA A 6 -19.74 6.30 -3.77
CA ALA A 6 -19.44 5.19 -4.67
C ALA A 6 -20.68 4.30 -4.87
N SER A 7 -21.43 4.03 -3.79
CA SER A 7 -22.72 3.31 -3.88
C SER A 7 -23.76 4.09 -4.69
N TRP A 8 -23.83 5.42 -4.52
CA TRP A 8 -24.75 6.28 -5.26
C TRP A 8 -24.39 6.42 -6.74
N VAL A 9 -23.12 6.56 -7.07
CA VAL A 9 -22.63 6.59 -8.46
C VAL A 9 -22.94 5.25 -9.13
N THR A 10 -22.66 4.14 -8.44
CA THR A 10 -23.06 2.80 -8.90
C THR A 10 -24.57 2.71 -9.13
N ALA A 11 -25.38 3.19 -8.20
CA ALA A 11 -26.84 3.19 -8.33
C ALA A 11 -27.30 3.99 -9.55
N LYS A 12 -26.68 5.14 -9.85
CA LYS A 12 -26.98 5.94 -11.05
C LYS A 12 -26.59 5.20 -12.33
N ILE A 13 -25.39 4.60 -12.39
CA ILE A 13 -24.94 3.82 -13.55
C ILE A 13 -25.87 2.63 -13.83
N LEU A 14 -26.40 2.00 -12.77
CA LEU A 14 -27.37 0.92 -12.87
C LEU A 14 -28.80 1.38 -13.22
N GLY A 15 -29.04 2.69 -13.29
CA GLY A 15 -30.37 3.28 -13.51
C GLY A 15 -31.32 3.12 -12.32
N CYS A 16 -30.79 2.86 -11.12
CA CYS A 16 -31.56 2.71 -9.88
C CYS A 16 -31.73 4.02 -9.12
N ALA A 17 -30.96 5.05 -9.45
CA ALA A 17 -31.03 6.38 -8.86
C ALA A 17 -30.83 7.47 -9.92
N THR A 18 -31.21 8.70 -9.58
CA THR A 18 -31.03 9.90 -10.40
C THR A 18 -30.45 11.02 -9.54
N ASP A 19 -30.12 12.16 -10.15
CA ASP A 19 -29.69 13.35 -9.40
C ASP A 19 -30.80 13.93 -8.51
N SER A 20 -32.07 13.65 -8.85
CA SER A 20 -33.24 14.05 -8.07
C SER A 20 -33.62 13.06 -6.95
N THR A 21 -32.95 11.91 -6.84
CA THR A 21 -33.25 10.93 -5.81
C THR A 21 -32.82 11.47 -4.44
N ASP A 22 -33.79 11.60 -3.51
CA ASP A 22 -33.53 12.08 -2.16
C ASP A 22 -32.70 11.08 -1.36
N ARG A 23 -31.51 11.49 -0.96
CA ARG A 23 -30.54 10.66 -0.20
C ARG A 23 -30.79 10.67 1.30
N SER A 24 -31.75 11.45 1.78
CA SER A 24 -32.14 11.55 3.18
C SER A 24 -33.45 10.82 3.48
N ASP A 25 -34.24 10.50 2.45
CA ASP A 25 -35.47 9.73 2.58
C ASP A 25 -35.18 8.22 2.62
N ALA A 26 -35.50 7.59 3.74
CA ALA A 26 -35.35 6.16 3.94
C ALA A 26 -36.14 5.32 2.92
N ILE A 27 -37.32 5.79 2.49
CA ILE A 27 -38.13 5.06 1.51
C ILE A 27 -37.45 5.08 0.14
N ALA A 28 -36.95 6.24 -0.29
CA ALA A 28 -36.19 6.37 -1.52
C ALA A 28 -34.91 5.51 -1.49
N ILE A 29 -34.18 5.49 -0.36
CA ILE A 29 -32.99 4.66 -0.19
C ILE A 29 -33.32 3.17 -0.32
N GLU A 30 -34.37 2.68 0.35
CA GLU A 30 -34.77 1.28 0.26
C GLU A 30 -35.21 0.89 -1.16
N ALA A 31 -35.87 1.78 -1.89
CA ALA A 31 -36.22 1.56 -3.29
C ALA A 31 -34.98 1.42 -4.19
N VAL A 32 -33.97 2.27 -3.96
CA VAL A 32 -32.67 2.20 -4.67
C VAL A 32 -31.98 0.87 -4.36
N ILE A 33 -31.90 0.48 -3.09
CA ILE A 33 -31.29 -0.79 -2.66
C ILE A 33 -32.03 -1.98 -3.27
N ALA A 34 -33.36 -1.98 -3.27
CA ALA A 34 -34.18 -3.03 -3.88
C ALA A 34 -33.93 -3.14 -5.39
N CYS A 35 -33.85 -2.00 -6.10
CA CYS A 35 -33.48 -1.97 -7.51
C CYS A 35 -32.09 -2.55 -7.76
N MET A 36 -31.08 -2.15 -6.97
CA MET A 36 -29.72 -2.66 -7.11
C MET A 36 -29.64 -4.17 -6.84
N ARG A 37 -30.37 -4.67 -5.84
CA ARG A 37 -30.47 -6.11 -5.55
C ARG A 37 -31.14 -6.92 -6.66
N ALA A 38 -31.97 -6.29 -7.49
CA ALA A 38 -32.58 -6.92 -8.64
C ALA A 38 -31.66 -6.98 -9.87
N LYS A 39 -30.50 -6.30 -9.85
CA LYS A 39 -29.50 -6.36 -10.92
C LYS A 39 -28.69 -7.64 -10.86
N THR A 40 -28.22 -8.07 -12.02
CA THR A 40 -27.28 -9.19 -12.12
C THR A 40 -25.91 -8.80 -11.57
N TRP A 41 -25.13 -9.79 -11.14
CA TRP A 41 -23.77 -9.54 -10.68
C TRP A 41 -22.89 -8.94 -11.78
N GLN A 42 -23.12 -9.29 -13.06
CA GLN A 42 -22.38 -8.73 -14.19
C GLN A 42 -22.65 -7.23 -14.36
N GLU A 43 -23.91 -6.79 -14.22
CA GLU A 43 -24.27 -5.37 -14.26
C GLU A 43 -23.60 -4.61 -13.12
N ILE A 44 -23.64 -5.16 -11.91
CA ILE A 44 -23.01 -4.55 -10.73
C ILE A 44 -21.49 -4.46 -10.91
N VAL A 45 -20.83 -5.53 -11.38
CA VAL A 45 -19.38 -5.52 -11.64
C VAL A 45 -19.03 -4.51 -12.74
N LYS A 46 -19.83 -4.40 -13.80
CA LYS A 46 -19.63 -3.41 -14.87
C LYS A 46 -19.79 -1.98 -14.35
N ALA A 47 -20.78 -1.73 -13.51
CA ALA A 47 -20.98 -0.42 -12.88
C ALA A 47 -19.80 -0.05 -11.96
N ASN A 48 -19.36 -0.99 -11.11
CA ASN A 48 -18.20 -0.79 -10.25
C ASN A 48 -16.90 -0.56 -11.03
N LYS A 49 -16.73 -1.19 -12.20
CA LYS A 49 -15.60 -0.92 -13.10
C LYS A 49 -15.57 0.53 -13.59
N ALA A 50 -16.73 1.16 -13.75
CA ALA A 50 -16.84 2.53 -14.24
C ALA A 50 -16.63 3.60 -13.15
N LEU A 51 -16.56 3.21 -11.87
CA LEU A 51 -16.32 4.14 -10.76
C LEU A 51 -14.90 4.73 -10.77
N ASN A 52 -13.92 3.99 -11.27
CA ASN A 52 -12.50 4.37 -11.23
C ASN A 52 -12.12 5.57 -12.14
N ALA A 53 -13.10 6.27 -12.71
CA ALA A 53 -12.85 7.52 -13.43
C ALA A 53 -12.42 8.66 -12.50
N HIS A 54 -12.77 8.57 -11.21
CA HIS A 54 -12.51 9.60 -10.22
C HIS A 54 -11.94 9.00 -8.91
N PRO A 55 -10.89 9.59 -8.31
CA PRO A 55 -10.22 9.04 -7.11
C PRO A 55 -11.12 9.00 -5.85
N GLU A 56 -12.24 9.73 -5.85
CA GLU A 56 -13.22 9.79 -4.77
C GLU A 56 -14.25 8.63 -4.77
N ASP A 57 -14.35 7.88 -5.87
CA ASP A 57 -15.41 6.90 -6.12
C ASP A 57 -14.92 5.45 -5.90
N TYR A 58 -14.50 5.11 -4.68
CA TYR A 58 -13.94 3.78 -4.37
C TYR A 58 -14.69 3.02 -3.26
N HIS A 59 -14.95 1.72 -3.51
CA HIS A 59 -15.44 0.79 -2.50
C HIS A 59 -14.26 0.15 -1.74
N GLY A 60 -14.09 0.48 -0.46
CA GLY A 60 -13.06 -0.14 0.39
C GLY A 60 -13.53 -0.51 1.80
N PRO A 61 -12.69 -1.19 2.61
CA PRO A 61 -13.02 -1.59 3.99
C PRO A 61 -13.37 -0.39 4.87
N HIS A 62 -14.58 -0.30 5.44
CA HIS A 62 -15.02 0.82 6.29
C HIS A 62 -15.45 0.35 7.68
N ALA A 63 -15.51 1.28 8.63
CA ALA A 63 -16.16 1.06 9.90
C ALA A 63 -17.67 0.79 9.72
N ASP A 64 -18.12 -0.45 9.88
CA ASP A 64 -19.52 -0.86 9.67
C ASP A 64 -20.39 -0.70 10.92
N GLY A 65 -19.85 -0.10 11.98
CA GLY A 65 -20.55 0.27 13.21
C GLY A 65 -20.75 -0.90 14.18
N PRO A 66 -21.42 -0.66 15.32
CA PRO A 66 -21.58 -1.67 16.35
C PRO A 66 -22.19 -2.98 15.83
N GLY A 67 -21.51 -4.11 16.07
CA GLY A 67 -21.94 -5.44 15.63
C GLY A 67 -21.44 -5.86 14.25
N GLY A 68 -20.75 -4.98 13.52
CA GLY A 68 -20.08 -5.31 12.26
C GLY A 68 -18.66 -5.87 12.43
N ILE A 69 -18.00 -6.20 11.32
CA ILE A 69 -16.64 -6.74 11.26
C ILE A 69 -15.60 -5.69 11.67
N LEU A 70 -15.82 -4.43 11.28
CA LEU A 70 -14.99 -3.27 11.60
C LEU A 70 -15.82 -2.27 12.41
N PRO A 71 -16.09 -2.52 13.70
CA PRO A 71 -17.04 -1.70 14.45
C PRO A 71 -16.57 -0.26 14.69
N LEU A 72 -15.28 0.02 14.49
CA LEU A 72 -14.64 1.33 14.62
C LEU A 72 -13.65 1.55 13.47
N PRO A 73 -13.25 2.81 13.21
CA PRO A 73 -12.20 3.11 12.24
C PRO A 73 -10.88 2.38 12.54
N PRO A 74 -10.11 1.96 11.51
CA PRO A 74 -8.87 1.21 11.70
C PRO A 74 -7.85 1.87 12.65
N PHE A 75 -7.74 3.20 12.65
CA PHE A 75 -6.83 3.91 13.54
C PHE A 75 -7.20 3.79 15.03
N GLN A 76 -8.49 3.62 15.34
CA GLN A 76 -8.96 3.36 16.71
C GLN A 76 -8.72 1.90 17.08
N LEU A 77 -9.07 0.97 16.19
CA LEU A 77 -8.83 -0.47 16.37
C LEU A 77 -7.34 -0.79 16.56
N ALA A 78 -6.46 -0.07 15.86
CA ALA A 78 -5.01 -0.22 15.99
C ALA A 78 -4.50 0.08 17.41
N ARG A 79 -5.19 0.92 18.19
CA ARG A 79 -4.82 1.25 19.58
C ARG A 79 -5.19 0.16 20.58
N THR A 80 -6.20 -0.65 20.26
CA THR A 80 -6.71 -1.72 21.14
C THR A 80 -6.25 -3.11 20.71
N ARG A 81 -5.36 -3.20 19.72
CA ARG A 81 -4.94 -4.48 19.15
C ARG A 81 -4.22 -5.35 20.19
N PRO A 82 -4.55 -6.65 20.28
CA PRO A 82 -3.90 -7.54 21.22
C PRO A 82 -2.44 -7.82 20.79
N PRO A 83 -1.59 -8.20 21.75
CA PRO A 83 -0.22 -8.54 21.44
C PRO A 83 -0.14 -9.88 20.70
N VAL A 84 0.49 -9.87 19.53
CA VAL A 84 0.72 -11.05 18.70
C VAL A 84 2.12 -11.01 18.10
N ARG A 85 2.74 -12.18 17.92
CA ARG A 85 3.98 -12.26 17.14
C ARG A 85 3.66 -11.91 15.69
N MET A 86 4.50 -11.09 15.07
CA MET A 86 4.25 -10.59 13.71
C MET A 86 5.51 -10.73 12.87
N MET A 87 5.33 -11.20 11.64
CA MET A 87 6.33 -11.13 10.58
C MET A 87 5.72 -10.31 9.46
N LEU A 88 6.40 -9.24 9.07
CA LEU A 88 5.94 -8.30 8.07
C LEU A 88 7.14 -7.72 7.32
N GLY A 89 6.92 -7.26 6.11
CA GLY A 89 7.98 -6.70 5.28
C GLY A 89 7.43 -6.29 3.93
N THR A 90 8.36 -5.89 3.08
CA THR A 90 8.11 -5.29 1.78
C THR A 90 9.10 -5.82 0.77
N THR A 91 8.80 -5.72 -0.51
CA THR A 91 9.82 -5.77 -1.56
C THR A 91 10.54 -4.43 -1.64
N SER A 92 11.77 -4.38 -2.15
CA SER A 92 12.54 -3.11 -2.15
C SER A 92 12.14 -2.12 -3.24
N ALA A 93 11.26 -2.54 -4.16
CA ALA A 93 10.74 -1.73 -5.26
C ALA A 93 9.23 -2.03 -5.43
N GLU A 94 8.43 -1.87 -4.36
CA GLU A 94 7.01 -2.24 -4.33
C GLU A 94 6.27 -1.73 -5.57
N PHE A 95 6.17 -0.41 -5.69
CA PHE A 95 5.60 0.30 -6.85
C PHE A 95 6.47 1.48 -7.22
N HIS A 96 6.56 1.72 -8.52
CA HIS A 96 7.28 2.84 -9.14
C HIS A 96 6.36 3.60 -10.11
N ASP A 97 5.05 3.63 -9.84
CA ASP A 97 4.08 4.20 -10.78
C ASP A 97 4.17 5.73 -10.85
N THR A 98 4.94 6.37 -9.95
CA THR A 98 5.30 7.79 -9.99
C THR A 98 6.50 8.11 -10.89
N LYS A 99 7.04 7.13 -11.62
CA LYS A 99 8.08 7.36 -12.65
C LYS A 99 7.68 8.37 -13.72
N TYR A 100 6.38 8.56 -13.98
CA TYR A 100 5.90 9.58 -14.94
C TYR A 100 6.29 11.01 -14.55
N ALA A 101 6.54 11.26 -13.26
CA ALA A 101 6.96 12.56 -12.74
C ALA A 101 8.47 12.80 -12.91
N LEU A 102 9.15 12.06 -13.79
CA LEU A 102 10.51 12.32 -14.22
C LEU A 102 10.54 12.94 -15.61
N ASN A 103 11.40 13.95 -15.76
CA ASN A 103 11.82 14.45 -17.05
C ASN A 103 12.63 13.39 -17.82
N ALA A 104 12.77 13.60 -19.13
CA ALA A 104 13.56 12.71 -19.99
C ALA A 104 15.05 12.60 -19.58
N ASP A 105 15.58 13.57 -18.85
CA ASP A 105 16.94 13.56 -18.31
C ASP A 105 17.05 12.83 -16.94
N GLY A 106 15.94 12.32 -16.42
CA GLY A 106 15.84 11.61 -15.14
C GLY A 106 15.77 12.52 -13.92
N THR A 107 15.61 13.83 -14.09
CA THR A 107 15.31 14.76 -12.98
C THR A 107 13.81 14.78 -12.68
N ALA A 108 13.43 15.11 -11.45
CA ALA A 108 12.01 15.23 -11.08
C ALA A 108 11.35 16.45 -11.72
N ASP A 109 10.14 16.29 -12.25
CA ASP A 109 9.30 17.36 -12.78
C ASP A 109 8.62 18.11 -11.62
N LEU A 110 8.85 19.43 -11.53
CA LEU A 110 8.38 20.25 -10.43
C LEU A 110 6.85 20.29 -10.34
N GLU A 111 6.16 20.45 -11.47
CA GLU A 111 4.71 20.61 -11.49
C GLU A 111 4.03 19.29 -11.11
N MET A 112 4.51 18.16 -11.67
CA MET A 112 3.97 16.84 -11.36
C MET A 112 4.24 16.42 -9.90
N VAL A 113 5.44 16.69 -9.38
CA VAL A 113 5.76 16.38 -7.97
C VAL A 113 4.95 17.26 -7.02
N ALA A 114 4.75 18.54 -7.37
CA ALA A 114 3.91 19.43 -6.57
C ALA A 114 2.47 18.93 -6.51
N GLU A 115 1.88 18.53 -7.65
CA GLU A 115 0.53 17.96 -7.72
C GLU A 115 0.39 16.71 -6.83
N LEU A 116 1.35 15.78 -6.90
CA LEU A 116 1.39 14.59 -6.04
C LEU A 116 1.49 14.96 -4.55
N CYS A 117 2.40 15.86 -4.19
CA CYS A 117 2.63 16.25 -2.81
C CYS A 117 1.44 17.03 -2.20
N GLU A 118 0.81 17.92 -2.98
CA GLU A 118 -0.41 18.62 -2.57
C GLU A 118 -1.56 17.64 -2.38
N GLY A 119 -1.79 16.76 -3.35
CA GLY A 119 -2.85 15.76 -3.27
C GLY A 119 -2.73 14.89 -2.02
N ILE A 120 -1.53 14.40 -1.69
CA ILE A 120 -1.31 13.65 -0.45
C ILE A 120 -1.52 14.51 0.79
N ALA A 121 -0.91 15.70 0.85
CA ALA A 121 -0.98 16.55 2.04
C ALA A 121 -2.41 16.96 2.40
N TYR A 122 -3.19 17.40 1.40
CA TYR A 122 -4.58 17.79 1.59
C TYR A 122 -5.51 16.59 1.72
N GLY A 123 -5.31 15.55 0.91
CA GLY A 123 -6.15 14.36 0.93
C GLY A 123 -6.08 13.58 2.25
N PHE A 124 -4.94 13.62 2.95
CA PHE A 124 -4.86 13.07 4.32
C PHE A 124 -5.43 13.98 5.40
N GLY A 125 -5.58 15.28 5.14
CA GLY A 125 -6.00 16.22 6.18
C GLY A 125 -4.92 16.40 7.25
N TYR A 126 -3.66 16.59 6.85
CA TYR A 126 -2.66 17.11 7.79
C TYR A 126 -3.11 18.47 8.34
N ALA A 127 -2.84 18.74 9.62
CA ALA A 127 -3.21 20.02 10.24
C ALA A 127 -2.59 21.25 9.54
N HIS A 128 -1.40 21.07 8.95
CA HIS A 128 -0.70 22.09 8.16
C HIS A 128 -0.32 21.50 6.78
N PRO A 129 -1.29 21.37 5.85
CA PRO A 129 -1.05 20.68 4.59
C PRO A 129 -0.03 21.41 3.71
N ASP A 130 -0.02 22.75 3.69
CA ASP A 130 0.99 23.55 2.97
C ASP A 130 2.44 23.26 3.45
N VAL A 131 2.61 22.98 4.74
CA VAL A 131 3.92 22.63 5.31
C VAL A 131 4.30 21.22 4.88
N MET A 132 3.36 20.28 4.91
CA MET A 132 3.58 18.91 4.44
C MET A 132 3.92 18.87 2.95
N THR A 133 3.21 19.63 2.11
CA THR A 133 3.51 19.78 0.68
C THR A 133 4.95 20.21 0.46
N LYS A 134 5.43 21.24 1.18
CA LYS A 134 6.80 21.73 1.05
C LYS A 134 7.84 20.71 1.49
N LEU A 135 7.59 19.97 2.57
CA LEU A 135 8.48 18.90 3.04
C LEU A 135 8.55 17.75 2.03
N CYS A 136 7.40 17.33 1.52
CA CYS A 136 7.27 16.32 0.48
C CYS A 136 8.04 16.76 -0.78
N LEU A 137 7.77 17.97 -1.29
CA LEU A 137 8.43 18.51 -2.48
C LEU A 137 9.95 18.59 -2.30
N TYR A 138 10.41 19.10 -1.15
CA TYR A 138 11.84 19.19 -0.85
C TYR A 138 12.55 17.83 -0.90
N TYR A 139 11.88 16.76 -0.45
CA TYR A 139 12.44 15.42 -0.44
C TYR A 139 12.39 14.76 -1.82
N TYR A 140 11.24 14.83 -2.51
CA TYR A 140 11.00 14.10 -3.75
C TYR A 140 11.59 14.77 -4.99
N MET A 141 11.87 16.08 -4.93
CA MET A 141 12.65 16.78 -5.97
C MET A 141 14.15 16.42 -5.96
N GLN A 142 14.63 15.67 -4.97
CA GLN A 142 16.05 15.31 -4.89
C GLN A 142 16.35 14.07 -5.74
N GLY A 143 17.03 14.28 -6.87
CA GLY A 143 17.43 13.20 -7.76
C GLY A 143 16.22 12.45 -8.31
N LYS A 144 16.19 11.13 -8.10
CA LYS A 144 15.10 10.24 -8.54
C LYS A 144 14.17 9.82 -7.39
N ASN A 145 14.20 10.52 -6.25
CA ASN A 145 13.40 10.12 -5.09
C ASN A 145 11.91 10.03 -5.41
N VAL A 146 11.39 10.84 -6.35
CA VAL A 146 9.98 10.81 -6.76
C VAL A 146 9.49 9.42 -7.18
N ILE A 147 10.37 8.57 -7.73
CA ILE A 147 10.04 7.17 -8.07
C ILE A 147 9.53 6.40 -6.84
N SER A 148 10.03 6.74 -5.65
CA SER A 148 9.66 6.06 -4.40
C SER A 148 8.44 6.66 -3.70
N LEU A 149 7.87 7.76 -4.20
CA LEU A 149 6.84 8.52 -3.48
C LEU A 149 5.63 7.65 -3.10
N GLU A 150 5.11 6.89 -4.05
CA GLU A 150 3.97 6.00 -3.81
C GLU A 150 4.33 4.85 -2.85
N GLN A 151 5.41 4.11 -3.13
CA GLN A 151 5.79 2.97 -2.30
C GLN A 151 6.17 3.35 -0.87
N ASP A 152 6.80 4.51 -0.70
CA ASP A 152 7.12 5.07 0.60
C ASP A 152 5.83 5.18 1.40
N PHE A 153 4.88 5.93 0.85
CA PHE A 153 3.65 6.25 1.53
C PHE A 153 2.74 5.03 1.73
N GLN A 154 2.66 4.14 0.74
CA GLN A 154 1.68 3.05 0.71
C GLN A 154 2.15 1.78 1.41
N PHE A 155 3.44 1.46 1.31
CA PHE A 155 3.98 0.19 1.82
C PHE A 155 5.01 0.42 2.92
N PHE A 156 6.03 1.25 2.66
CA PHE A 156 7.16 1.35 3.56
C PHE A 156 6.78 1.99 4.89
N ILE A 157 6.10 3.13 4.87
CA ILE A 157 5.69 3.85 6.08
C ILE A 157 4.64 3.08 6.88
N PRO A 158 3.54 2.56 6.31
CA PRO A 158 2.58 1.76 7.06
C PRO A 158 3.20 0.50 7.66
N THR A 159 4.11 -0.17 6.94
CA THR A 159 4.85 -1.33 7.46
C THR A 159 5.72 -0.93 8.65
N PHE A 160 6.49 0.16 8.53
CA PHE A 160 7.35 0.64 9.62
C PHE A 160 6.54 1.07 10.85
N VAL A 161 5.49 1.87 10.68
CA VAL A 161 4.62 2.32 11.77
C VAL A 161 3.95 1.14 12.45
N THR A 162 3.49 0.15 11.68
CA THR A 162 2.91 -1.10 12.20
C THR A 162 3.92 -1.87 13.03
N ALA A 163 5.14 -2.06 12.52
CA ALA A 163 6.23 -2.75 13.21
C ALA A 163 6.61 -2.03 14.51
N ARG A 164 6.82 -0.71 14.44
CA ARG A 164 7.18 0.14 15.58
C ARG A 164 6.11 0.13 16.68
N GLY A 165 4.84 0.23 16.28
CA GLY A 165 3.71 0.15 17.19
C GLY A 165 3.56 -1.24 17.82
N MET A 166 3.84 -2.31 17.07
CA MET A 166 3.69 -3.69 17.56
C MET A 166 4.82 -4.03 18.50
N ALA A 167 6.04 -3.56 18.24
CA ALA A 167 7.20 -3.81 19.08
C ALA A 167 7.19 -2.99 20.39
N ASN A 168 6.04 -2.43 20.81
CA ASN A 168 5.93 -1.68 22.05
C ASN A 168 6.24 -2.54 23.29
N LYS A 169 6.98 -1.99 24.27
CA LYS A 169 7.32 -2.70 25.51
C LYS A 169 6.05 -3.16 26.24
N GLU A 170 4.96 -2.40 26.10
CA GLU A 170 3.64 -2.73 26.64
C GLU A 170 2.99 -3.93 25.94
N SER A 171 3.18 -4.09 24.63
CA SER A 171 2.62 -5.21 23.88
C SER A 171 3.40 -6.51 24.13
N LYS A 172 4.67 -6.47 24.56
CA LYS A 172 5.56 -7.65 24.65
C LYS A 172 5.61 -8.48 23.34
N SER A 173 5.18 -7.92 22.22
CA SER A 173 5.08 -8.63 20.95
C SER A 173 6.43 -8.69 20.27
N GLN A 174 6.75 -9.85 19.69
CA GLN A 174 7.96 -10.01 18.87
C GLN A 174 7.59 -9.73 17.42
N VAL A 175 8.25 -8.73 16.85
CA VAL A 175 8.05 -8.30 15.46
C VAL A 175 9.30 -8.66 14.67
N PHE A 176 9.13 -9.24 13.50
CA PHE A 176 10.21 -9.58 12.57
C PHE A 176 9.97 -8.80 11.28
N LEU A 177 10.68 -7.68 11.13
CA LEU A 177 10.61 -6.82 9.94
C LEU A 177 11.63 -7.27 8.90
N TYR A 178 11.24 -7.36 7.64
CA TYR A 178 12.14 -7.63 6.52
C TYR A 178 11.98 -6.66 5.35
N SER A 179 12.99 -6.66 4.48
CA SER A 179 12.92 -6.10 3.12
C SER A 179 13.47 -7.15 2.16
N PHE A 180 12.65 -7.55 1.18
CA PHE A 180 13.02 -8.48 0.12
C PHE A 180 13.69 -7.68 -0.99
N THR A 181 14.99 -7.88 -1.19
CA THR A 181 15.83 -7.10 -2.11
C THR A 181 16.42 -7.95 -3.24
N TYR A 182 16.11 -9.26 -3.28
CA TYR A 182 16.60 -10.17 -4.32
C TYR A 182 16.10 -9.80 -5.72
N LYS A 183 17.00 -9.34 -6.59
CA LYS A 183 16.68 -8.89 -7.96
C LYS A 183 16.96 -9.92 -9.06
N ASP A 184 17.62 -11.04 -8.75
CA ASP A 184 18.04 -12.02 -9.75
C ASP A 184 16.95 -13.08 -10.01
N ILE A 185 15.69 -12.66 -10.14
CA ILE A 185 14.56 -13.56 -10.35
C ILE A 185 14.47 -14.06 -11.80
N LYS A 186 14.99 -13.30 -12.76
CA LYS A 186 14.99 -13.63 -14.19
C LYS A 186 13.61 -14.16 -14.64
N GLY A 187 13.57 -15.33 -15.28
CA GLY A 187 12.35 -15.96 -15.78
C GLY A 187 11.52 -16.67 -14.70
N ALA A 188 11.91 -16.63 -13.42
CA ALA A 188 11.16 -17.29 -12.36
C ALA A 188 9.85 -16.58 -12.03
N PHE A 189 9.71 -15.29 -12.32
CA PHE A 189 8.48 -14.50 -12.13
C PHE A 189 7.91 -14.03 -13.47
N GLN A 190 6.60 -14.23 -13.66
CA GLN A 190 5.84 -13.87 -14.85
C GLN A 190 4.77 -12.83 -14.48
N LYS A 191 5.14 -11.56 -14.55
CA LYS A 191 4.18 -10.46 -14.42
C LYS A 191 3.45 -10.25 -15.74
N TYR A 192 2.16 -9.89 -15.65
CA TYR A 192 1.34 -9.55 -16.81
C TYR A 192 1.78 -8.22 -17.44
N THR A 193 2.32 -7.30 -16.64
CA THR A 193 2.96 -6.06 -17.09
C THR A 193 4.48 -6.24 -17.12
N PRO A 194 5.18 -5.90 -18.22
CA PRO A 194 6.64 -5.92 -18.28
C PRO A 194 7.27 -5.06 -17.17
N LEU A 195 8.38 -5.53 -16.62
CA LEU A 195 9.26 -4.78 -15.73
C LEU A 195 10.58 -4.63 -16.47
N ASP A 196 10.76 -3.47 -17.11
CA ASP A 196 11.85 -3.29 -18.07
C ASP A 196 13.15 -2.84 -17.38
N ASP A 197 13.06 -2.12 -16.26
CA ASP A 197 14.23 -1.62 -15.55
C ASP A 197 14.61 -2.50 -14.35
N LYS A 198 15.91 -2.74 -14.18
CA LYS A 198 16.46 -3.41 -13.00
C LYS A 198 16.09 -2.72 -11.68
N GLU A 199 15.82 -1.42 -11.71
CA GLU A 199 15.40 -0.69 -10.52
C GLU A 199 14.00 -1.09 -10.05
N ASP A 200 13.13 -1.56 -10.94
CA ASP A 200 11.76 -2.01 -10.65
C ASP A 200 11.68 -3.39 -9.97
N HIS A 201 12.84 -4.04 -9.79
CA HIS A 201 12.92 -5.33 -9.14
C HIS A 201 13.48 -5.20 -7.71
N PRO A 202 13.00 -6.03 -6.75
CA PRO A 202 11.82 -6.86 -6.86
C PRO A 202 10.54 -6.02 -6.69
N SER A 203 9.60 -6.19 -7.62
CA SER A 203 8.32 -5.48 -7.62
C SER A 203 7.33 -6.06 -6.61
N HIS A 204 6.24 -5.36 -6.34
CA HIS A 204 5.14 -5.87 -5.52
C HIS A 204 4.74 -7.28 -5.96
N SER A 205 4.60 -8.20 -5.00
CA SER A 205 4.26 -9.63 -5.16
C SER A 205 5.35 -10.53 -5.78
N GLU A 206 6.51 -9.99 -6.16
CA GLU A 206 7.57 -10.77 -6.80
C GLU A 206 8.18 -11.83 -5.86
N ASP A 207 8.19 -11.55 -4.55
CA ASP A 207 8.60 -12.47 -3.49
C ASP A 207 7.62 -13.64 -3.29
N TYR A 208 6.34 -13.47 -3.64
CA TYR A 208 5.30 -14.49 -3.47
C TYR A 208 5.52 -15.71 -4.36
N VAL A 209 6.32 -15.60 -5.42
CA VAL A 209 6.64 -16.76 -6.25
C VAL A 209 7.34 -17.87 -5.45
N TYR A 210 8.07 -17.49 -4.41
CA TYR A 210 8.83 -18.39 -3.53
C TYR A 210 8.07 -18.84 -2.28
N ILE A 211 6.85 -18.34 -2.05
CA ILE A 211 6.01 -18.70 -0.90
C ILE A 211 4.71 -19.37 -1.37
N LEU A 212 4.00 -18.72 -2.30
CA LEU A 212 2.66 -19.09 -2.75
C LEU A 212 2.65 -19.68 -4.17
N GLY A 213 3.76 -19.55 -4.91
CA GLY A 213 3.83 -19.95 -6.32
C GLY A 213 3.02 -19.04 -7.26
N MET A 214 2.61 -17.85 -6.79
CA MET A 214 1.91 -16.86 -7.61
C MET A 214 2.82 -16.35 -8.71
N HIS A 215 2.28 -16.19 -9.93
CA HIS A 215 3.03 -15.70 -11.09
C HIS A 215 4.30 -16.51 -11.41
N ARG A 216 4.31 -17.80 -11.07
CA ARG A 216 5.47 -18.68 -11.28
C ARG A 216 5.76 -18.89 -12.75
N GLY A 217 6.97 -18.52 -13.15
CA GLY A 217 7.53 -18.83 -14.45
C GLY A 217 8.47 -20.03 -14.44
N ASN A 218 9.53 -19.93 -15.23
CA ASN A 218 10.51 -21.00 -15.39
C ASN A 218 11.53 -20.96 -14.27
N PHE A 219 11.30 -21.77 -13.24
CA PHE A 219 12.25 -21.96 -12.15
C PHE A 219 13.47 -22.73 -12.62
N THR A 220 14.64 -22.22 -12.26
CA THR A 220 15.92 -22.91 -12.31
C THR A 220 16.18 -23.67 -11.00
N PRO A 221 17.20 -24.55 -10.92
CA PRO A 221 17.59 -25.18 -9.66
C PRO A 221 17.89 -24.20 -8.53
N LYS A 222 18.44 -23.01 -8.86
CA LYS A 222 18.69 -21.93 -7.90
C LYS A 222 17.38 -21.44 -7.25
N ASP A 223 16.34 -21.29 -8.05
CA ASP A 223 15.04 -20.76 -7.59
C ASP A 223 14.35 -21.74 -6.64
N TYR A 224 14.48 -23.06 -6.86
CA TYR A 224 13.99 -24.07 -5.91
C TYR A 224 14.74 -24.06 -4.57
N GLU A 225 16.04 -23.74 -4.57
CA GLU A 225 16.80 -23.57 -3.32
C GLU A 225 16.34 -22.31 -2.57
N ILE A 226 16.15 -21.20 -3.28
CA ILE A 226 15.61 -19.95 -2.73
C ILE A 226 14.20 -20.18 -2.17
N GLU A 227 13.31 -20.84 -2.92
CA GLU A 227 11.97 -21.23 -2.49
C GLU A 227 12.03 -21.99 -1.17
N LYS A 228 12.88 -23.02 -1.07
CA LYS A 228 13.05 -23.80 0.16
C LYS A 228 13.54 -22.97 1.35
N ILE A 229 14.47 -22.05 1.13
CA ILE A 229 14.99 -21.19 2.20
C ILE A 229 13.90 -20.21 2.64
N TYR A 230 13.36 -19.43 1.70
CA TYR A 230 12.45 -18.33 2.03
C TYR A 230 11.10 -18.84 2.58
N SER A 231 10.46 -19.80 1.91
CA SER A 231 9.26 -20.46 2.46
C SER A 231 9.55 -21.15 3.80
N GLY A 232 10.76 -21.69 3.98
CA GLY A 232 11.20 -22.28 5.25
C GLY A 232 11.17 -21.29 6.42
N MET A 233 11.55 -20.03 6.18
CA MET A 233 11.47 -18.96 7.20
C MET A 233 10.01 -18.69 7.58
N VAL A 234 9.12 -18.60 6.58
CA VAL A 234 7.68 -18.42 6.79
C VAL A 234 7.10 -19.59 7.60
N LEU A 235 7.43 -20.82 7.21
CA LEU A 235 6.98 -22.03 7.89
C LEU A 235 7.50 -22.12 9.34
N ASN A 236 8.75 -21.73 9.59
CA ASN A 236 9.30 -21.68 10.94
C ASN A 236 8.59 -20.64 11.80
N PHE A 237 8.29 -19.46 11.23
CA PHE A 237 7.52 -18.44 11.91
C PHE A 237 6.10 -18.93 12.25
N VAL A 238 5.40 -19.57 11.31
CA VAL A 238 4.07 -20.14 11.58
C VAL A 238 4.12 -21.19 12.68
N LYS A 239 5.13 -22.08 12.69
CA LYS A 239 5.24 -23.17 13.68
C LYS A 239 5.67 -22.70 15.06
N THR A 240 6.57 -21.73 15.13
CA THR A 240 7.31 -21.42 16.37
C THR A 240 7.21 -19.95 16.79
N GLY A 241 6.67 -19.08 15.94
CA GLY A 241 6.72 -17.63 16.07
C GLY A 241 8.12 -17.04 15.88
N ASN A 242 9.06 -17.80 15.31
CA ASN A 242 10.44 -17.38 15.05
C ASN A 242 10.85 -17.82 13.62
N PRO A 243 11.27 -16.89 12.73
CA PRO A 243 11.56 -17.21 11.33
C PRO A 243 12.94 -17.85 11.09
N ASN A 244 13.77 -18.02 12.13
CA ASN A 244 15.15 -18.50 11.97
C ASN A 244 15.25 -19.95 11.46
N LEU A 245 16.17 -20.20 10.52
CA LEU A 245 16.43 -21.52 9.92
C LEU A 245 17.58 -22.30 10.61
N GLY A 246 18.07 -21.84 11.76
CA GLY A 246 19.26 -22.38 12.42
C GLY A 246 20.55 -21.78 11.87
N ALA A 247 21.66 -22.52 11.95
CA ALA A 247 23.00 -22.00 11.64
C ALA A 247 23.29 -21.79 10.14
N SER A 248 22.37 -22.19 9.25
CA SER A 248 22.54 -22.05 7.79
C SER A 248 22.34 -20.62 7.29
N GLN A 249 21.73 -19.74 8.09
CA GLN A 249 21.46 -18.35 7.73
C GLN A 249 21.78 -17.43 8.92
N PRO A 250 22.11 -16.15 8.69
CA PRO A 250 22.29 -15.20 9.78
C PRO A 250 21.04 -15.11 10.66
N LEU A 251 21.25 -14.88 11.96
CA LEU A 251 20.16 -14.80 12.92
C LEU A 251 19.27 -13.57 12.66
N TRP A 252 17.99 -13.80 12.38
CA TRP A 252 16.95 -12.78 12.35
C TRP A 252 16.52 -12.43 13.77
N LYS A 253 16.89 -11.24 14.21
CA LYS A 253 16.52 -10.70 15.52
C LYS A 253 15.19 -9.94 15.42
N PRO A 254 14.36 -9.97 16.48
CA PRO A 254 13.18 -9.12 16.52
C PRO A 254 13.53 -7.64 16.31
N PHE A 255 12.65 -6.93 15.61
CA PHE A 255 12.71 -5.50 15.34
C PHE A 255 12.97 -4.71 16.63
N SER A 256 13.96 -3.83 16.59
CA SER A 256 14.25 -2.90 17.67
C SER A 256 13.76 -1.49 17.31
N LYS A 257 13.02 -0.86 18.22
CA LYS A 257 12.41 0.45 17.99
C LYS A 257 13.39 1.56 17.60
N LEU A 258 14.61 1.49 18.13
CA LEU A 258 15.59 2.58 18.09
C LEU A 258 16.45 2.59 16.82
N GLY A 259 16.42 1.54 16.01
CA GLY A 259 17.31 1.40 14.83
C GLY A 259 16.60 1.24 13.50
N GLY A 260 15.28 1.01 13.49
CA GLY A 260 14.59 0.57 12.28
C GLY A 260 15.25 -0.70 11.72
N ASP A 261 15.65 -1.61 12.62
CA ASP A 261 16.40 -2.81 12.24
C ASP A 261 15.49 -3.75 11.45
N TYR A 262 15.96 -4.25 10.33
CA TYR A 262 15.22 -5.18 9.48
C TYR A 262 16.13 -6.29 8.99
N TYR A 263 15.55 -7.39 8.55
CA TYR A 263 16.30 -8.47 7.92
C TYR A 263 16.24 -8.29 6.40
N GLU A 264 17.39 -8.20 5.77
CA GLU A 264 17.47 -8.17 4.31
C GLU A 264 17.37 -9.58 3.75
N ILE A 265 16.40 -9.81 2.87
CA ILE A 265 16.23 -11.05 2.13
C ILE A 265 16.76 -10.82 0.71
N ASP A 266 18.02 -11.21 0.55
CA ASP A 266 18.75 -11.29 -0.70
C ASP A 266 19.54 -12.61 -0.72
N PHE A 267 19.98 -13.08 -1.87
CA PHE A 267 20.69 -14.35 -1.98
C PHE A 267 21.98 -14.20 -2.78
N ASP A 268 23.11 -14.44 -2.10
CA ASP A 268 24.40 -14.60 -2.77
C ASP A 268 24.45 -15.91 -3.59
N ASP A 269 25.55 -16.14 -4.32
CA ASP A 269 25.73 -17.37 -5.12
C ASP A 269 25.71 -18.66 -4.28
N ALA A 270 25.97 -18.55 -2.97
CA ALA A 270 25.88 -19.63 -1.98
C ALA A 270 24.53 -19.64 -1.25
N LYS A 271 23.57 -18.80 -1.67
CA LYS A 271 22.19 -18.68 -1.17
C LYS A 271 22.16 -18.28 0.30
N ARG A 272 23.17 -17.54 0.74
CA ARG A 272 23.20 -16.96 2.09
C ARG A 272 22.65 -15.55 2.02
N MET A 273 21.83 -15.21 3.00
CA MET A 273 21.28 -13.87 3.13
C MET A 273 22.27 -12.93 3.82
N PRO A 274 22.23 -11.61 3.54
CA PRO A 274 23.06 -10.62 4.23
C PRO A 274 22.75 -10.51 5.73
N GLY A 275 21.50 -10.77 6.12
CA GLY A 275 21.04 -10.74 7.51
C GLY A 275 20.53 -9.38 7.97
N MET A 276 20.77 -9.04 9.24
CA MET A 276 20.23 -7.81 9.85
C MET A 276 20.89 -6.55 9.28
N LYS A 277 20.06 -5.59 8.90
CA LYS A 277 20.39 -4.21 8.52
C LYS A 277 19.72 -3.22 9.48
N LYS A 278 20.10 -1.96 9.36
CA LYS A 278 19.57 -0.83 10.12
C LYS A 278 18.94 0.18 9.17
N HIS A 279 18.18 1.12 9.72
CA HIS A 279 17.69 2.29 8.99
C HIS A 279 16.73 1.91 7.85
N TYR A 280 15.79 1.01 8.11
CA TYR A 280 14.70 0.67 7.18
C TYR A 280 14.07 1.96 6.62
N GLN A 281 14.24 2.18 5.32
CA GLN A 281 13.68 3.31 4.57
C GLN A 281 13.83 4.66 5.27
N ALA A 282 15.01 4.93 5.84
CA ALA A 282 15.20 6.05 6.76
C ALA A 282 14.88 7.44 6.20
N GLY A 283 15.05 7.67 4.90
CA GLY A 283 14.66 8.94 4.26
C GLY A 283 13.15 9.15 4.32
N ALA A 284 12.39 8.17 3.85
CA ALA A 284 10.93 8.16 3.92
C ALA A 284 10.44 8.24 5.36
N VAL A 285 11.00 7.43 6.28
CA VAL A 285 10.62 7.43 7.70
C VAL A 285 10.85 8.81 8.30
N LYS A 286 12.00 9.44 8.03
CA LYS A 286 12.26 10.79 8.51
C LYS A 286 11.21 11.78 8.00
N LEU A 287 10.87 11.76 6.72
CA LEU A 287 9.88 12.66 6.14
C LEU A 287 8.48 12.43 6.71
N TRP A 288 7.93 11.23 6.51
CA TRP A 288 6.52 10.94 6.70
C TRP A 288 6.13 10.64 8.15
N VAL A 289 7.12 10.34 8.98
CA VAL A 289 6.89 10.04 10.39
C VAL A 289 7.43 11.17 11.26
N ASP A 290 8.74 11.41 11.21
CA ASP A 290 9.37 12.30 12.18
C ASP A 290 9.12 13.78 11.86
N ASP A 291 9.33 14.20 10.60
CA ASP A 291 9.14 15.58 10.16
C ASP A 291 7.65 15.92 10.03
N ALA A 292 6.83 15.00 9.50
CA ALA A 292 5.39 15.20 9.40
C ALA A 292 4.75 15.43 10.78
N GLU A 293 5.05 14.58 11.77
CA GLU A 293 4.55 14.76 13.15
C GLU A 293 5.02 16.09 13.74
N LYS A 294 6.28 16.45 13.52
CA LYS A 294 6.91 17.64 14.10
C LYS A 294 6.43 18.96 13.48
N TYR A 295 6.20 18.99 12.17
CA TYR A 295 6.02 20.23 11.41
C TYR A 295 4.65 20.34 10.74
N ALA A 296 4.12 19.26 10.19
CA ALA A 296 2.80 19.25 9.54
C ALA A 296 1.66 19.05 10.55
N GLY A 297 1.97 18.57 11.76
CA GLY A 297 1.00 18.28 12.80
C GLY A 297 0.24 16.98 12.57
N PRO A 298 -0.72 16.64 13.45
CA PRO A 298 -1.47 15.40 13.31
C PRO A 298 -2.29 15.42 12.03
N VAL A 299 -2.50 14.23 11.48
CA VAL A 299 -3.58 13.99 10.52
C VAL A 299 -4.89 14.14 11.30
N THR A 300 -5.62 15.22 11.03
CA THR A 300 -7.03 15.27 11.37
C THR A 300 -7.70 14.32 10.41
N ALA A 301 -7.96 13.08 10.87
CA ALA A 301 -8.92 12.23 10.19
C ALA A 301 -10.21 13.03 10.16
N SER A 302 -10.50 13.70 9.04
CA SER A 302 -11.77 14.38 8.93
C SER A 302 -12.79 13.24 8.94
N GLU A 303 -13.51 13.11 10.05
CA GLU A 303 -14.73 12.29 10.10
C GLU A 303 -15.72 12.76 9.02
N GLN A 304 -15.46 13.94 8.45
CA GLN A 304 -16.11 14.54 7.30
C GLN A 304 -15.04 14.83 6.24
N LEU A 305 -14.80 13.89 5.33
CA LEU A 305 -14.26 14.26 4.01
C LEU A 305 -15.15 15.38 3.43
N PRO A 306 -14.67 16.22 2.50
CA PRO A 306 -15.51 17.21 1.84
C PRO A 306 -16.85 16.57 1.42
N ALA A 307 -17.95 17.30 1.60
CA ALA A 307 -19.27 16.80 1.20
C ALA A 307 -19.20 16.37 -0.29
N GLY A 308 -19.31 15.06 -0.54
CA GLY A 308 -19.10 14.50 -1.88
C GLY A 308 -17.80 13.72 -2.10
N ALA A 309 -17.08 13.32 -1.05
CA ALA A 309 -15.99 12.33 -1.15
C ALA A 309 -16.19 11.19 -0.13
N ASP A 310 -16.16 9.94 -0.58
CA ASP A 310 -16.30 8.78 0.31
C ASP A 310 -14.97 8.36 0.94
N ARG A 311 -13.90 8.41 0.13
CA ARG A 311 -12.53 8.08 0.51
C ARG A 311 -11.56 8.83 -0.38
N PHE A 312 -10.49 9.29 0.22
CA PHE A 312 -9.26 9.55 -0.50
C PHE A 312 -8.31 8.38 -0.21
N THR A 313 -7.96 7.60 -1.24
CA THR A 313 -6.80 6.71 -1.15
C THR A 313 -5.69 7.31 -2.03
N PRO A 314 -4.48 7.51 -1.50
CA PRO A 314 -3.37 8.04 -2.29
C PRO A 314 -3.00 7.13 -3.44
N MET A 315 -3.20 5.82 -3.30
CA MET A 315 -3.02 4.87 -4.39
C MET A 315 -3.94 5.23 -5.55
N ASP A 316 -5.23 5.45 -5.28
CA ASP A 316 -6.20 5.79 -6.33
C ASP A 316 -5.88 7.16 -6.95
N MET A 317 -5.41 8.11 -6.14
CA MET A 317 -4.93 9.40 -6.63
C MET A 317 -3.68 9.25 -7.53
N VAL A 318 -2.66 8.53 -7.08
CA VAL A 318 -1.43 8.28 -7.86
C VAL A 318 -1.77 7.55 -9.15
N ASN A 319 -2.63 6.53 -9.08
CA ASN A 319 -3.11 5.80 -10.25
C ASN A 319 -3.89 6.70 -11.20
N ALA A 320 -4.76 7.57 -10.69
CA ALA A 320 -5.53 8.51 -11.51
C ALA A 320 -4.61 9.52 -12.20
N TYR A 321 -3.69 10.14 -11.47
CA TYR A 321 -2.73 11.10 -12.04
C TYR A 321 -1.80 10.42 -13.03
N SER A 322 -1.24 9.27 -12.67
CA SER A 322 -0.36 8.52 -13.56
C SER A 322 -1.12 8.08 -14.82
N SER A 323 -2.38 7.65 -14.70
CA SER A 323 -3.21 7.32 -15.88
C SER A 323 -3.50 8.53 -16.75
N GLN A 324 -3.77 9.69 -16.16
CA GLN A 324 -4.00 10.94 -16.87
C GLN A 324 -2.75 11.41 -17.63
N HIS A 325 -1.58 11.34 -16.99
CA HIS A 325 -0.32 11.83 -17.56
C HIS A 325 0.32 10.85 -18.57
N THR A 326 0.13 9.54 -18.37
CA THR A 326 0.70 8.50 -19.27
C THR A 326 -0.25 8.05 -20.36
N SER A 327 -1.55 8.36 -20.26
CA SER A 327 -2.60 7.77 -21.10
C SER A 327 -2.68 6.23 -21.02
N VAL A 328 -2.12 5.63 -19.97
CA VAL A 328 -2.18 4.19 -19.67
C VAL A 328 -3.05 3.97 -18.45
N SER A 329 -4.04 3.09 -18.51
CA SER A 329 -4.84 2.77 -17.33
C SER A 329 -4.02 1.94 -16.34
N LEU A 330 -3.70 2.52 -15.19
CA LEU A 330 -2.93 1.87 -14.12
C LEU A 330 -3.82 1.30 -13.00
N ALA A 331 -5.06 1.80 -12.89
CA ALA A 331 -6.07 1.16 -12.06
C ALA A 331 -6.27 -0.27 -12.57
N HIS A 332 -6.37 -1.25 -11.65
CA HIS A 332 -6.59 -2.68 -11.93
C HIS A 332 -7.38 -2.91 -13.21
N ASP A 333 -6.65 -3.08 -14.30
CA ASP A 333 -7.19 -3.24 -15.63
C ASP A 333 -8.06 -4.50 -15.58
N LYS A 334 -9.37 -4.31 -15.70
CA LYS A 334 -10.33 -5.41 -15.81
C LYS A 334 -10.70 -5.67 -17.28
N THR A 335 -9.76 -5.45 -18.20
CA THR A 335 -9.79 -5.93 -19.58
C THR A 335 -8.85 -7.13 -19.77
N ILE A 336 -9.04 -8.16 -18.95
CA ILE A 336 -8.89 -9.56 -19.37
C ILE A 336 -10.19 -10.30 -19.04
#